data_AF-Q1HVY4-F1
#
_entry.id   AF-Q1HVY4-F1
#
_cell.length_a   1.000
_cell.length_b   1.000
_cell.length_c   1.000
_cell.angle_alpha   90.00
_cell.angle_beta   90.00
_cell.angle_gamma   90.00
#
_symmetry.space_group_name_H-M   'P 1'
#
loop_
_entity.id
_entity.type
_entity.pdbx_description
1 polymer ?
#
loop_
_entity_poly.entity_id
_entity_poly.type
_entity_poly.pdbx_seq_one_letter_code
_entity_poly.pdbx_strand_id
1 'polypeptide(L)'
;LDKTGTLTEGKPEVTDVLLLNGASEGEVLSLASAVEEGSHHPLAQAILARAKTSNPLPLTAQDRRALAGSGVEGLVSGRKIQVLAPKSVAENSLTTETLAQITDWESSGKTVVVVLQEENAIGLIAMQDRLRDDAAEALQKLKALGVSAVMLTGDNPRAAKTIADRLGIDFRAGLLPADKVSAVTALNALKPVAMVG
;
A
#
# COMPACT_ATOMS: atom_id res chain seq x y z
N LEU A 1 18.05 4.65 0.56
CA LEU A 1 17.33 3.57 -0.17
C LEU A 1 15.85 3.87 -0.06
N ASP A 2 15.10 3.87 -1.17
CA ASP A 2 13.64 3.75 -1.10
C ASP A 2 13.25 2.35 -0.63
N LYS A 3 12.04 2.18 -0.12
CA LYS A 3 11.53 0.89 0.32
C LYS A 3 10.87 0.13 -0.82
N THR A 4 9.80 0.71 -1.37
CA THR A 4 8.93 0.05 -2.37
C THR A 4 9.72 -0.19 -3.66
N GLY A 5 9.74 -1.44 -4.15
CA GLY A 5 10.48 -1.84 -5.36
C GLY A 5 12.01 -1.92 -5.26
N THR A 6 12.61 -1.23 -4.28
CA THR A 6 14.07 -1.28 -4.03
C THR A 6 14.43 -2.34 -2.98
N LEU A 7 13.95 -2.18 -1.73
CA LEU A 7 14.15 -3.18 -0.67
C LEU A 7 13.11 -4.30 -0.72
N THR A 8 12.02 -4.06 -1.44
CA THR A 8 10.90 -4.96 -1.63
C THR A 8 10.82 -5.40 -3.09
N GLU A 9 10.02 -6.43 -3.36
CA GLU A 9 9.84 -6.96 -4.71
C GLU A 9 9.07 -6.01 -5.63
N GLY A 10 8.36 -5.01 -5.07
CA GLY A 10 7.48 -4.13 -5.83
C GLY A 10 6.21 -4.85 -6.29
N LYS A 11 5.88 -5.97 -5.65
CA LYS A 11 4.78 -6.88 -6.00
C LYS A 11 3.94 -7.10 -4.75
N PRO A 12 3.13 -6.11 -4.36
CA PRO A 12 2.25 -6.27 -3.21
C PRO A 12 1.27 -7.42 -3.46
N GLU A 13 0.94 -8.13 -2.39
CA GLU A 13 -0.07 -9.19 -2.38
C GLU A 13 -1.17 -8.83 -1.39
N VAL A 14 -2.41 -9.18 -1.70
CA VAL A 14 -3.51 -9.05 -0.74
C VAL A 14 -3.33 -10.08 0.36
N THR A 15 -3.16 -9.62 1.59
CA THR A 15 -2.95 -10.48 2.76
C THR A 15 -4.22 -10.66 3.58
N ASP A 16 -5.11 -9.66 3.59
CA ASP A 16 -6.32 -9.67 4.41
C ASP A 16 -7.46 -8.94 3.71
N VAL A 17 -8.67 -9.42 3.97
CA VAL A 17 -9.92 -8.75 3.58
C VAL A 17 -10.82 -8.69 4.81
N LEU A 18 -11.24 -7.49 5.20
CA LEU A 18 -12.27 -7.32 6.25
C LEU A 18 -13.60 -7.05 5.57
N LEU A 19 -14.60 -7.85 5.94
CA LEU A 19 -15.96 -7.73 5.42
C LEU A 19 -16.77 -6.80 6.33
N LEU A 20 -17.47 -5.84 5.73
CA LEU A 20 -18.32 -4.89 6.44
C LEU A 20 -19.75 -5.00 5.94
N ASN A 21 -20.71 -4.61 6.79
CA ASN A 21 -22.11 -4.45 6.41
C ASN A 21 -22.74 -5.68 5.72
N GLY A 22 -22.28 -6.89 6.07
CA GLY A 22 -22.81 -8.15 5.55
C GLY A 22 -22.32 -8.55 4.15
N ALA A 23 -21.39 -7.79 3.56
CA ALA A 23 -20.80 -8.12 2.26
C ALA A 23 -19.98 -9.41 2.33
N SER A 24 -19.92 -10.15 1.22
CA SER A 24 -19.06 -11.33 1.09
C SER A 24 -17.67 -10.96 0.55
N GLU A 25 -16.66 -11.80 0.78
CA GLU A 25 -15.32 -11.59 0.20
C GLU A 25 -15.37 -11.56 -1.33
N GLY A 26 -16.17 -12.44 -1.94
CA GLY A 26 -16.37 -12.47 -3.39
C GLY A 26 -16.96 -11.17 -3.92
N GLU A 27 -17.93 -10.58 -3.22
CA GLU A 27 -18.54 -9.30 -3.59
C GLU A 27 -17.54 -8.14 -3.50
N VAL A 28 -16.81 -8.03 -2.38
CA VAL A 28 -15.79 -6.99 -2.18
C VAL A 28 -14.71 -7.07 -3.27
N LEU A 29 -14.18 -8.26 -3.54
CA LEU A 29 -13.13 -8.46 -4.55
C LEU A 29 -13.66 -8.28 -5.97
N SER A 30 -14.88 -8.73 -6.29
CA SER A 30 -15.53 -8.50 -7.59
C SER A 30 -15.69 -7.01 -7.88
N LEU A 31 -16.22 -6.24 -6.92
CA LEU A 31 -16.46 -4.81 -7.11
C LEU A 31 -15.15 -4.03 -7.20
N ALA A 32 -14.18 -4.32 -6.32
CA ALA A 32 -12.86 -3.69 -6.35
C ALA A 32 -12.12 -4.00 -7.66
N SER A 33 -12.11 -5.26 -8.09
CA SER A 33 -11.46 -5.66 -9.34
C SER A 33 -12.09 -5.03 -10.58
N ALA A 34 -13.42 -4.85 -10.61
CA ALA A 34 -14.10 -4.20 -11.73
C ALA A 34 -13.64 -2.75 -11.95
N VAL A 35 -13.46 -1.98 -10.86
CA VAL A 35 -13.00 -0.59 -10.95
C VAL A 35 -11.47 -0.47 -11.13
N GLU A 36 -10.71 -1.46 -10.69
CA GLU A 36 -9.24 -1.49 -10.83
C GLU A 36 -8.76 -2.12 -12.16
N GLU A 37 -9.64 -2.76 -12.93
CA GLU A 37 -9.27 -3.42 -14.18
C GLU A 37 -8.65 -2.42 -15.19
N GLY A 38 -7.50 -2.82 -15.76
CA GLY A 38 -6.68 -1.99 -16.65
C GLY A 38 -5.70 -1.04 -15.93
N SER A 39 -5.78 -0.91 -14.61
CA SER A 39 -4.83 -0.14 -13.82
C SER A 39 -3.44 -0.79 -13.81
N HIS A 40 -2.38 -0.02 -14.00
CA HIS A 40 -1.00 -0.50 -13.90
C HIS A 40 -0.40 -0.28 -12.51
N HIS A 41 -1.20 0.22 -11.57
CA HIS A 41 -0.74 0.47 -10.21
C HIS A 41 -0.46 -0.86 -9.49
N PRO A 42 0.66 -1.03 -8.77
CA PRO A 42 1.00 -2.29 -8.11
C PRO A 42 -0.09 -2.81 -7.16
N LEU A 43 -0.71 -1.92 -6.36
CA LEU A 43 -1.83 -2.30 -5.47
C LEU A 43 -3.06 -2.79 -6.25
N ALA A 44 -3.37 -2.16 -7.39
CA ALA A 44 -4.47 -2.58 -8.24
C ALA A 44 -4.21 -3.98 -8.80
N GLN A 45 -2.98 -4.23 -9.25
CA GLN A 45 -2.54 -5.54 -9.73
C GLN A 45 -2.65 -6.61 -8.64
N ALA A 46 -2.34 -6.28 -7.38
CA ALA A 46 -2.53 -7.18 -6.24
C ALA A 46 -4.01 -7.56 -6.05
N ILE A 47 -4.91 -6.59 -6.11
CA ILE A 47 -6.37 -6.80 -6.00
C ILE A 47 -6.86 -7.68 -7.16
N LEU A 48 -6.45 -7.36 -8.40
CA LEU A 48 -6.82 -8.14 -9.60
C LEU A 48 -6.31 -9.59 -9.51
N ALA A 49 -5.09 -9.79 -9.01
CA ALA A 49 -4.52 -11.12 -8.82
C ALA A 49 -5.29 -11.92 -7.76
N ARG A 50 -5.58 -11.31 -6.61
CA ARG A 50 -6.38 -11.93 -5.54
C ARG A 50 -7.78 -12.29 -6.03
N ALA A 51 -8.43 -11.36 -6.73
CA ALA A 51 -9.76 -11.57 -7.29
C ALA A 51 -9.76 -12.81 -8.19
N LYS A 52 -8.82 -12.95 -9.15
CA LYS A 52 -8.72 -14.14 -10.03
C LYS A 52 -8.70 -15.47 -9.28
N THR A 53 -7.99 -15.54 -8.14
CA THR A 53 -7.91 -16.77 -7.33
C THR A 53 -9.15 -17.06 -6.51
N SER A 54 -9.97 -16.05 -6.22
CA SER A 54 -11.21 -16.17 -5.45
C SER A 54 -12.45 -16.47 -6.31
N ASN A 55 -12.25 -16.70 -7.62
CA ASN A 55 -13.29 -16.97 -8.62
C ASN A 55 -14.49 -16.00 -8.52
N PRO A 56 -14.22 -14.70 -8.69
CA PRO A 56 -15.17 -13.64 -8.40
C PRO A 56 -16.22 -13.59 -9.51
N LEU A 57 -17.40 -13.05 -9.21
CA LEU A 57 -18.37 -12.74 -10.26
C LEU A 57 -17.73 -11.76 -11.25
N PRO A 58 -17.79 -12.04 -12.56
CA PRO A 58 -17.24 -11.15 -13.58
C PRO A 58 -18.12 -9.90 -13.66
N LEU A 59 -17.61 -8.80 -13.11
CA LEU A 59 -18.26 -7.49 -13.15
C LEU A 59 -17.43 -6.56 -14.01
N THR A 60 -18.10 -5.66 -14.74
CA THR A 60 -17.45 -4.62 -15.53
C THR A 60 -17.91 -3.26 -15.02
N ALA A 61 -16.95 -2.36 -14.78
CA ALA A 61 -17.25 -0.99 -14.41
C ALA A 61 -17.21 -0.07 -15.65
N GLN A 62 -18.16 0.86 -15.71
CA GLN A 62 -18.20 1.97 -16.66
C GLN A 62 -17.64 3.24 -16.00
N ASP A 63 -17.32 4.26 -16.80
CA ASP A 63 -16.87 5.58 -16.35
C ASP A 63 -15.74 5.55 -15.31
N ARG A 64 -14.84 4.57 -15.45
CA ARG A 64 -13.71 4.41 -14.54
C ARG A 64 -12.80 5.63 -14.61
N ARG A 65 -12.43 6.16 -13.45
CA ARG A 65 -11.46 7.25 -13.34
C ARG A 65 -10.55 7.10 -12.13
N ALA A 66 -9.31 7.50 -12.31
CA ALA A 66 -8.35 7.63 -11.23
C ALA A 66 -8.58 8.95 -10.47
N LEU A 67 -8.58 8.88 -9.15
CA LEU A 67 -8.62 10.00 -8.23
C LEU A 67 -7.20 10.21 -7.70
N ALA A 68 -6.48 11.18 -8.28
CA ALA A 68 -5.07 11.40 -7.97
C ALA A 68 -4.82 11.53 -6.46
N GLY A 69 -4.01 10.63 -5.91
CA GLY A 69 -3.66 10.61 -4.48
C GLY A 69 -4.73 10.05 -3.54
N SER A 70 -5.88 9.61 -4.06
CA SER A 70 -7.05 9.16 -3.28
C SER A 70 -7.54 7.76 -3.61
N GLY A 71 -7.44 7.31 -4.87
CA GLY A 71 -7.91 5.98 -5.27
C GLY A 71 -8.49 5.92 -6.68
N VAL A 72 -9.47 5.05 -6.91
CA VAL A 72 -10.20 4.90 -8.17
C VAL A 72 -11.70 4.81 -7.92
N GLU A 73 -12.50 5.13 -8.93
CA GLU A 73 -13.94 4.93 -8.91
C GLU A 73 -14.49 4.56 -10.28
N GLY A 74 -15.70 4.00 -10.31
CA GLY A 74 -16.46 3.69 -11.52
C GLY A 74 -17.90 3.27 -11.20
N LEU A 75 -18.65 2.90 -12.23
CA LEU A 75 -20.05 2.48 -12.12
C LEU A 75 -20.20 0.99 -12.44
N VAL A 76 -20.69 0.20 -11.49
CA VAL A 76 -21.04 -1.22 -11.71
C VAL A 76 -22.55 -1.36 -11.60
N SER A 77 -23.21 -1.78 -12.68
CA SER A 77 -24.67 -1.87 -12.76
C SER A 77 -25.38 -0.57 -12.32
N GLY A 78 -24.82 0.59 -12.71
CA GLY A 78 -25.34 1.92 -12.37
C GLY A 78 -25.03 2.40 -10.94
N ARG A 79 -24.39 1.58 -10.10
CA ARG A 79 -24.00 1.96 -8.73
C ARG A 79 -22.56 2.44 -8.70
N LYS A 80 -22.31 3.52 -7.97
CA LYS A 80 -20.95 4.04 -7.76
C LYS A 80 -20.15 3.08 -6.90
N ILE A 81 -19.00 2.65 -7.39
CA ILE A 81 -18.03 1.85 -6.64
C ILE A 81 -16.75 2.65 -6.53
N GLN A 82 -16.13 2.66 -5.35
CA GLN A 82 -14.87 3.35 -5.10
C GLN A 82 -13.90 2.43 -4.36
N VAL A 83 -12.62 2.52 -4.71
CA VAL A 83 -11.51 1.91 -3.96
C VAL A 83 -10.60 3.06 -3.54
N LEU A 84 -10.63 3.42 -2.26
CA LEU A 84 -10.01 4.64 -1.74
C LEU A 84 -8.97 4.35 -0.66
N ALA A 85 -7.97 5.21 -0.55
CA ALA A 85 -7.13 5.27 0.64
C ALA A 85 -7.98 5.71 1.85
N PRO A 86 -7.71 5.20 3.07
CA PRO A 86 -8.49 5.52 4.27
C PRO A 86 -8.70 7.02 4.52
N LYS A 87 -7.65 7.82 4.31
CA LYS A 87 -7.67 9.30 4.45
C LYS A 87 -8.60 10.02 3.48
N SER A 88 -9.03 9.35 2.40
CA SER A 88 -9.88 9.90 1.35
C SER A 88 -11.33 9.46 1.49
N VAL A 89 -11.64 8.67 2.51
CA VAL A 89 -13.00 8.26 2.87
C VAL A 89 -13.64 9.34 3.75
N ALA A 90 -14.95 9.57 3.59
CA ALA A 90 -15.68 10.52 4.42
C ALA A 90 -15.64 10.09 5.90
N GLU A 91 -15.51 11.06 6.82
CA GLU A 91 -15.28 10.81 8.26
C GLU A 91 -16.33 9.89 8.91
N ASN A 92 -17.56 9.88 8.41
CA ASN A 92 -18.68 9.11 8.97
C ASN A 92 -18.91 7.75 8.28
N SER A 93 -18.15 7.42 7.23
CA SER A 93 -18.34 6.16 6.49
C SER A 93 -17.64 4.97 7.16
N LEU A 94 -16.81 5.20 8.18
CA LEU A 94 -16.05 4.17 8.91
C LEU A 94 -16.36 4.23 10.41
N THR A 95 -16.62 3.07 10.99
CA THR A 95 -16.80 2.96 12.45
C THR A 95 -15.47 3.09 13.18
N THR A 96 -15.51 3.36 14.49
CA THR A 96 -14.31 3.40 15.34
C THR A 96 -13.54 2.07 15.30
N GLU A 97 -14.24 0.94 15.26
CA GLU A 97 -13.63 -0.39 15.16
C GLU A 97 -12.92 -0.58 13.82
N THR A 98 -13.54 -0.13 12.72
CA THR A 98 -12.93 -0.17 11.38
C THR A 98 -11.67 0.69 11.31
N LEU A 99 -11.69 1.89 11.89
CA LEU A 99 -10.52 2.78 11.96
C LEU A 99 -9.39 2.18 12.81
N ALA A 100 -9.72 1.51 13.91
CA ALA A 100 -8.74 0.80 14.72
C ALA A 100 -8.08 -0.34 13.91
N GLN A 101 -8.86 -1.13 13.18
CA GLN A 101 -8.34 -2.21 12.35
C GLN A 101 -7.43 -1.71 11.22
N ILE A 102 -7.79 -0.59 10.57
CA ILE A 102 -6.93 0.08 9.58
C ILE A 102 -5.61 0.47 10.23
N THR A 103 -5.66 1.12 11.39
CA THR A 103 -4.47 1.57 12.12
C THR A 103 -3.56 0.41 12.49
N ASP A 104 -4.13 -0.72 12.91
CA ASP A 104 -3.38 -1.93 13.27
C ASP A 104 -2.69 -2.53 12.06
N TRP A 105 -3.40 -2.69 10.94
CA TRP A 105 -2.82 -3.19 9.70
C TRP A 105 -1.73 -2.27 9.14
N GLU A 106 -1.98 -0.96 9.10
CA GLU A 106 -0.97 0.00 8.69
C GLU A 106 0.26 -0.06 9.58
N SER A 107 0.09 -0.20 10.89
CA SER A 107 1.20 -0.33 11.83
C SER A 107 2.05 -1.58 11.61
N SER A 108 1.44 -2.64 11.07
CA SER A 108 2.11 -3.88 10.66
C SER A 108 2.78 -3.80 9.28
N GLY A 109 2.77 -2.62 8.64
CA GLY A 109 3.37 -2.40 7.33
C GLY A 109 2.53 -2.90 6.16
N LYS A 110 1.21 -2.99 6.35
CA LYS A 110 0.25 -3.22 5.27
C LYS A 110 -0.22 -1.88 4.72
N THR A 111 -0.48 -1.83 3.43
CA THR A 111 -1.22 -0.74 2.79
C THR A 111 -2.68 -1.14 2.71
N VAL A 112 -3.58 -0.30 3.23
CA VAL A 112 -5.02 -0.59 3.29
C VAL A 112 -5.76 0.28 2.28
N VAL A 113 -6.75 -0.28 1.62
CA VAL A 113 -7.77 0.45 0.85
C VAL A 113 -9.16 0.10 1.35
N VAL A 114 -10.09 1.04 1.21
CA VAL A 114 -11.50 0.89 1.56
C VAL A 114 -12.29 0.74 0.26
N VAL A 115 -13.14 -0.29 0.20
CA VAL A 115 -14.08 -0.49 -0.90
C VAL A 115 -15.42 0.09 -0.48
N LEU A 116 -15.92 1.05 -1.26
CA LEU A 116 -17.23 1.67 -1.04
C LEU A 116 -18.19 1.31 -2.17
N GLN A 117 -19.43 1.06 -1.79
CA GLN A 117 -20.57 1.05 -2.68
C GLN A 117 -21.47 2.23 -2.32
N GLU A 118 -21.60 3.15 -3.26
CA GLU A 118 -22.14 4.48 -3.06
C GLU A 118 -21.35 5.21 -1.96
N GLU A 119 -21.94 5.42 -0.78
CA GLU A 119 -21.28 6.07 0.37
C GLU A 119 -20.96 5.09 1.50
N ASN A 120 -21.31 3.81 1.33
CA ASN A 120 -21.18 2.79 2.37
C ASN A 120 -19.90 1.97 2.15
N ALA A 121 -19.05 1.90 3.18
CA ALA A 121 -17.91 0.99 3.18
C ALA A 121 -18.40 -0.47 3.25
N ILE A 122 -18.06 -1.29 2.27
CA ILE A 122 -18.44 -2.71 2.21
C ILE A 122 -17.28 -3.65 2.56
N GLY A 123 -16.05 -3.15 2.55
CA GLY A 123 -14.90 -3.91 3.00
C GLY A 123 -13.60 -3.13 3.01
N LEU A 124 -12.60 -3.73 3.65
CA LEU A 124 -11.22 -3.27 3.61
C LEU A 124 -10.38 -4.34 2.92
N ILE A 125 -9.39 -3.90 2.13
CA ILE A 125 -8.39 -4.79 1.54
C ILE A 125 -7.01 -4.33 2.03
N ALA A 126 -6.29 -5.22 2.70
CA ALA A 126 -4.93 -4.98 3.14
C ALA A 126 -3.95 -5.73 2.24
N MET A 127 -2.90 -5.03 1.83
CA MET A 127 -1.85 -5.55 0.98
C MET A 127 -0.48 -5.36 1.62
N GLN A 128 0.44 -6.28 1.36
CA GLN A 128 1.81 -6.17 1.82
C GLN A 128 2.77 -6.52 0.69
N ASP A 129 3.85 -5.74 0.57
CA ASP A 129 4.94 -6.04 -0.35
C ASP A 129 6.03 -6.81 0.39
N ARG A 130 6.55 -7.87 -0.26
CA ARG A 130 7.56 -8.74 0.34
C ARG A 130 8.94 -8.09 0.22
N LEU A 131 9.77 -8.26 1.25
CA LEU A 131 11.19 -7.91 1.16
C LEU A 131 11.90 -8.83 0.18
N ARG A 132 12.83 -8.29 -0.61
CA ARG A 132 13.66 -9.15 -1.46
C ARG A 132 14.53 -10.05 -0.59
N ASP A 133 14.63 -11.32 -0.97
CA ASP A 133 15.39 -12.32 -0.22
C ASP A 133 16.89 -11.97 -0.11
N ASP A 134 17.42 -11.24 -1.09
CA ASP A 134 18.82 -10.79 -1.15
C ASP A 134 19.08 -9.45 -0.45
N ALA A 135 18.04 -8.71 -0.04
CA ALA A 135 18.19 -7.36 0.50
C ALA A 135 19.05 -7.34 1.77
N ALA A 136 18.82 -8.26 2.69
CA ALA A 136 19.58 -8.34 3.95
C ALA A 136 21.07 -8.65 3.69
N GLU A 137 21.36 -9.61 2.80
CA GLU A 137 22.72 -9.98 2.44
C GLU A 137 23.46 -8.83 1.75
N ALA A 138 22.80 -8.14 0.80
CA ALA A 138 23.36 -7.00 0.10
C ALA A 138 23.74 -5.85 1.08
N LEU A 139 22.86 -5.56 2.04
CA LEU A 139 23.10 -4.54 3.07
C LEU A 139 24.25 -4.93 4.00
N GLN A 140 24.37 -6.20 4.37
CA GLN A 140 25.51 -6.70 5.16
C GLN A 140 26.83 -6.54 4.42
N LYS A 141 26.87 -6.86 3.11
CA LYS A 141 28.07 -6.67 2.27
C LYS A 141 28.45 -5.19 2.19
N LEU A 142 27.48 -4.29 2.00
CA LEU A 142 27.73 -2.85 2.00
C LEU A 142 28.29 -2.36 3.35
N LYS A 143 27.72 -2.83 4.46
CA LYS A 143 28.21 -2.51 5.81
C LYS A 143 29.64 -3.00 6.03
N ALA A 144 30.00 -4.19 5.54
CA ALA A 144 31.36 -4.71 5.59
C ALA A 144 32.38 -3.88 4.78
N LEU A 145 31.91 -3.19 3.73
CA LEU A 145 32.69 -2.21 2.97
C LEU A 145 32.73 -0.81 3.62
N GLY A 146 32.14 -0.64 4.82
CA GLY A 146 32.08 0.64 5.52
C GLY A 146 30.97 1.58 5.03
N VAL A 147 30.05 1.10 4.20
CA VAL A 147 28.92 1.88 3.69
C VAL A 147 27.70 1.68 4.59
N SER A 148 27.26 2.75 5.25
CA SER A 148 26.03 2.76 6.05
C SER A 148 24.80 3.00 5.16
N ALA A 149 23.74 2.24 5.38
CA ALA A 149 22.47 2.39 4.67
C ALA A 149 21.39 3.02 5.56
N VAL A 150 20.55 3.87 4.95
CA VAL A 150 19.36 4.46 5.56
C VAL A 150 18.17 4.26 4.62
N MET A 151 17.07 3.72 5.14
CA MET A 151 15.79 3.62 4.43
C MET A 151 15.01 4.93 4.53
N LEU A 152 14.51 5.44 3.40
CA LEU A 152 13.64 6.61 3.32
C LEU A 152 12.28 6.17 2.78
N THR A 153 11.24 6.17 3.62
CA THR A 153 9.91 5.67 3.25
C THR A 153 8.80 6.66 3.58
N GLY A 154 7.72 6.60 2.80
CA GLY A 154 6.47 7.29 3.08
C GLY A 154 5.58 6.54 4.09
N ASP A 155 5.90 5.28 4.39
CA ASP A 155 5.15 4.48 5.36
C ASP A 155 5.21 5.08 6.76
N ASN A 156 4.26 4.71 7.62
CA ASN A 156 4.29 5.15 9.02
C ASN A 156 5.53 4.61 9.78
N PRO A 157 5.94 5.27 10.87
CA PRO A 157 7.14 4.88 11.63
C PRO A 157 7.14 3.44 12.17
N ARG A 158 5.97 2.87 12.51
CA ARG A 158 5.87 1.50 13.06
C ARG A 158 6.22 0.45 12.00
N ALA A 159 5.65 0.61 10.81
CA ALA A 159 5.95 -0.22 9.65
C ALA A 159 7.43 -0.12 9.24
N ALA A 160 7.93 1.12 9.12
CA ALA A 160 9.30 1.38 8.74
C ALA A 160 10.30 0.78 9.73
N LYS A 161 10.04 0.92 11.04
CA LYS A 161 10.87 0.33 12.09
C LYS A 161 10.93 -1.20 11.97
N THR A 162 9.80 -1.85 11.74
CA THR A 162 9.75 -3.32 11.61
C THR A 162 10.65 -3.82 10.47
N ILE A 163 10.64 -3.13 9.34
CA ILE A 163 11.50 -3.47 8.19
C ILE A 163 12.96 -3.14 8.47
N ALA A 164 13.23 -1.96 9.02
CA ALA A 164 14.55 -1.50 9.39
C ALA A 164 15.25 -2.46 10.38
N ASP A 165 14.53 -2.91 11.41
CA ASP A 165 15.02 -3.87 12.40
C ASP A 165 15.39 -5.21 11.74
N ARG A 166 14.56 -5.72 10.81
CA ARG A 166 14.84 -6.95 10.06
C ARG A 166 16.08 -6.84 9.18
N LEU A 167 16.32 -5.67 8.60
CA LEU A 167 17.44 -5.41 7.69
C LEU A 167 18.70 -4.89 8.42
N GLY A 168 18.58 -4.50 9.69
CA GLY A 168 19.68 -3.95 10.49
C GLY A 168 20.18 -2.59 10.00
N ILE A 169 19.27 -1.73 9.53
CA ILE A 169 19.59 -0.39 8.97
C ILE A 169 18.79 0.72 9.68
N ASP A 170 19.25 1.96 9.56
CA ASP A 170 18.50 3.12 10.05
C ASP A 170 17.34 3.46 9.09
N PHE A 171 16.36 4.24 9.57
CA PHE A 171 15.23 4.67 8.75
C PHE A 171 14.76 6.10 9.03
N ARG A 172 14.07 6.68 8.03
CA ARG A 172 13.22 7.86 8.16
C ARG A 172 11.88 7.54 7.49
N ALA A 173 10.79 7.80 8.21
CA ALA A 173 9.43 7.37 7.86
C ALA A 173 8.48 8.55 7.75
N GLY A 174 7.29 8.33 7.17
CA GLY A 174 6.26 9.35 6.99
C GLY A 174 6.65 10.46 6.03
N LEU A 175 7.59 10.19 5.12
CA LEU A 175 8.16 11.21 4.23
C LEU A 175 7.31 11.41 2.97
N LEU A 176 7.02 12.66 2.65
CA LEU A 176 6.57 13.05 1.32
C LEU A 176 7.75 13.06 0.33
N PRO A 177 7.50 13.12 -0.99
CA PRO A 177 8.58 13.19 -1.99
C PRO A 177 9.59 14.32 -1.72
N ALA A 178 9.10 15.52 -1.33
CA ALA A 178 9.96 16.65 -0.99
C ALA A 178 10.82 16.41 0.28
N ASP A 179 10.28 15.67 1.25
CA ASP A 179 11.00 15.32 2.48
C ASP A 179 12.11 14.31 2.20
N LYS A 180 11.89 13.36 1.27
CA LYS A 180 12.94 12.44 0.82
C LYS A 180 14.12 13.20 0.20
N VAL A 181 13.83 14.18 -0.68
CA VAL A 181 14.87 15.04 -1.28
C VAL A 181 15.65 15.79 -0.20
N SER A 182 14.93 16.42 0.74
CA SER A 182 15.55 17.15 1.85
C SER A 182 16.43 16.25 2.73
N ALA A 183 15.97 15.02 3.00
CA ALA A 183 16.74 14.03 3.76
C ALA A 183 18.04 13.62 3.06
N VAL A 184 17.99 13.38 1.75
CA VAL A 184 19.18 13.05 0.94
C VAL A 184 20.17 14.21 0.95
N THR A 185 19.70 15.45 0.74
CA THR A 185 20.56 16.65 0.77
C THR A 185 21.26 16.81 2.12
N ALA A 186 20.53 16.63 3.24
CA ALA A 186 21.10 16.72 4.58
C ALA A 186 22.16 15.63 4.85
N LEU A 187 21.94 14.40 4.38
CA LEU A 187 22.92 13.32 4.51
C LEU A 187 24.16 13.58 3.62
N ASN A 188 23.95 14.08 2.40
CA ASN A 188 25.02 14.36 1.46
C ASN A 188 25.96 15.49 1.92
N ALA A 189 25.47 16.40 2.76
CA ALA A 189 26.29 17.41 3.40
C ALA A 189 27.28 16.84 4.43
N LEU A 190 27.02 15.63 4.95
CA LEU A 190 27.88 14.95 5.95
C LEU A 190 28.88 14.01 5.29
N LYS A 191 28.44 13.22 4.31
CA LYS A 191 29.24 12.23 3.57
C LYS A 191 28.67 12.08 2.15
N PRO A 192 29.46 11.67 1.14
CA PRO A 192 28.92 11.37 -0.18
C PRO A 192 27.80 10.31 -0.11
N VAL A 193 26.64 10.60 -0.72
CA VAL A 193 25.45 9.74 -0.70
C VAL A 193 25.11 9.24 -2.10
N ALA A 194 24.80 7.94 -2.20
CA ALA A 194 24.07 7.37 -3.33
C ALA A 194 22.62 7.10 -2.92
N MET A 195 21.66 7.59 -3.72
CA MET A 195 20.25 7.25 -3.57
C MET A 195 19.88 6.15 -4.56
N VAL A 196 19.15 5.14 -4.08
CA VAL A 196 18.59 4.03 -4.88
C VAL A 196 17.10 4.04 -4.61
N GLY A 197 16.29 4.08 -5.66
CA GLY A 197 14.83 4.16 -5.62
C GLY A 197 14.22 3.64 -6.91
#